data_AF-A0A090W3N7-F1
#
_entry.id   AF-A0A090W3N7-F1
#
_cell.length_a   1.000
_cell.length_b   1.000
_cell.length_c   1.000
_cell.angle_alpha   90.00
_cell.angle_beta   90.00
_cell.angle_gamma   90.00
#
_symmetry.space_group_name_H-M   'P 1'
#
loop_
_entity.id
_entity.type
_entity.pdbx_description
1 polymer ?
#
loop_
_entity_poly.entity_id
_entity_poly.type
_entity_poly.pdbx_seq_one_letter_code
_entity_poly.pdbx_strand_id
1 'polypeptide(L)'
;MKPIDFIKLILKHKTILTVVPLIFGLLAVLLTINPKRSYYSETMLYTGIASGSSIEMDKTFNYLAANNAFDNLINVIKSRDTQEEVAIRLLSQHLSLRKPNHKFISDESYEALMEILPEDLKSYLATNKNLDENGNLDYETTVLYLTELMNSDNSNFVYSLLSLMIHIIHWRPFQK
;
A
#
# COMPACT_ATOMS: atom_id res chain seq x y z
N MET A 1 38.88 45.20 9.85
CA MET A 1 39.51 44.93 8.54
C MET A 1 38.81 45.79 7.50
N LYS A 2 39.55 46.43 6.56
CA LYS A 2 38.91 47.27 5.55
C LYS A 2 38.17 46.37 4.55
N PRO A 3 36.99 46.77 4.04
CA PRO A 3 36.20 45.95 3.11
C PRO A 3 36.96 45.59 1.81
N ILE A 4 37.91 46.43 1.41
CA ILE A 4 38.82 46.17 0.28
C ILE A 4 39.71 44.93 0.50
N ASP A 5 40.17 44.71 1.73
CA ASP A 5 41.06 43.59 2.06
C ASP A 5 40.29 42.26 2.05
N PHE A 6 39.01 42.31 2.43
CA PHE A 6 38.10 41.18 2.36
C PHE A 6 37.80 40.75 0.92
N ILE A 7 37.54 41.71 0.02
CA ILE A 7 37.31 41.43 -1.41
C ILE A 7 38.55 40.84 -2.07
N LYS A 8 39.75 41.34 -1.75
CA LYS A 8 41.02 40.76 -2.24
C LYS A 8 41.22 39.32 -1.75
N LEU A 9 40.84 39.02 -0.50
CA LEU A 9 40.94 37.68 0.07
C LEU A 9 40.05 36.67 -0.66
N ILE A 10 38.82 37.07 -1.01
CA ILE A 10 37.87 36.27 -1.79
C ILE A 10 38.40 36.01 -3.20
N LEU A 11 38.89 37.05 -3.89
CA LEU A 11 39.46 36.91 -5.23
C LEU A 11 40.71 36.01 -5.25
N LYS A 12 41.52 36.03 -4.19
CA LYS A 12 42.70 35.16 -4.05
C LYS A 12 42.33 33.68 -3.92
N HIS A 13 41.18 33.36 -3.31
CA HIS A 13 40.70 31.98 -3.10
C HIS A 13 39.49 31.61 -3.98
N LYS A 14 39.32 32.30 -5.12
CA LYS A 14 38.20 32.08 -6.06
C LYS A 14 38.03 30.61 -6.44
N THR A 15 39.13 29.86 -6.62
CA THR A 15 39.10 28.44 -6.98
C THR A 15 38.42 27.59 -5.91
N ILE A 16 38.76 27.80 -4.63
CA ILE A 16 38.13 27.08 -3.51
C ILE A 16 36.65 27.48 -3.39
N LEU A 17 36.33 28.75 -3.60
CA LEU A 17 34.97 29.26 -3.55
C LEU A 17 34.05 28.63 -4.61
N THR A 18 34.57 28.25 -5.78
CA THR A 18 33.80 27.52 -6.81
C THR A 18 33.86 26.01 -6.69
N VAL A 19 35.00 25.44 -6.29
CA VAL A 19 35.18 23.97 -6.21
C VAL A 19 34.39 23.37 -5.06
N VAL A 20 34.34 24.04 -3.91
CA VAL A 20 33.63 23.52 -2.73
C VAL A 20 32.12 23.37 -3.00
N PRO A 21 31.39 24.40 -3.50
CA PRO A 21 29.98 24.24 -3.85
C PRO A 21 29.74 23.20 -4.95
N LEU A 22 30.66 23.08 -5.91
CA LEU A 22 30.56 22.09 -6.99
C LEU A 22 30.62 20.66 -6.42
N ILE A 23 31.57 20.39 -5.53
CA ILE A 23 31.71 19.08 -4.87
C ILE A 23 30.48 18.78 -4.01
N PHE A 24 30.03 19.74 -3.19
CA PHE A 24 28.84 19.56 -2.36
C PHE A 24 27.57 19.37 -3.20
N GLY A 25 27.43 20.10 -4.30
CA GLY A 25 26.31 19.93 -5.25
C GLY A 25 26.32 18.54 -5.88
N LEU A 26 27.49 18.06 -6.31
CA LEU A 26 27.64 16.73 -6.89
C LEU A 26 27.34 15.62 -5.87
N LEU A 27 27.80 15.79 -4.62
CA LEU A 27 27.46 14.91 -3.49
C LEU A 27 25.96 14.88 -3.21
N ALA A 28 25.31 16.05 -3.18
CA ALA A 28 23.88 16.14 -2.93
C ALA A 28 23.07 15.44 -4.03
N VAL A 29 23.46 15.60 -5.30
CA VAL A 29 22.84 14.89 -6.43
C VAL A 29 23.04 13.38 -6.29
N LEU A 30 24.27 12.91 -6.04
CA LEU A 30 24.55 11.48 -5.86
C LEU A 30 23.72 10.85 -4.73
N LEU A 31 23.53 11.57 -3.63
CA LEU A 31 22.78 11.07 -2.47
C LEU A 31 21.25 11.12 -2.69
N THR A 32 20.76 11.94 -3.62
CA THR A 32 19.32 12.19 -3.83
C THR A 32 18.75 11.48 -5.07
N ILE A 33 19.59 10.80 -5.87
CA ILE A 33 19.15 10.17 -7.13
C ILE A 33 18.08 9.07 -6.93
N ASN A 34 18.10 8.34 -5.81
CA ASN A 34 17.18 7.22 -5.56
C ASN A 34 16.42 7.37 -4.22
N PRO A 35 15.48 8.31 -4.09
CA PRO A 35 14.70 8.44 -2.87
C PRO A 35 13.74 7.25 -2.77
N LYS A 36 13.84 6.46 -1.70
CA LYS A 36 12.81 5.46 -1.36
C LYS A 36 11.52 6.20 -1.03
N ARG A 37 10.54 6.18 -1.94
CA ARG A 37 9.22 6.78 -1.72
C ARG A 37 8.39 5.83 -0.86
N SER A 38 7.99 6.27 0.33
CA SER A 38 6.99 5.59 1.14
C SER A 38 5.64 6.26 0.94
N TYR A 39 4.65 5.49 0.53
CA TYR A 39 3.26 5.94 0.41
C TYR A 39 2.48 5.43 1.63
N TYR A 40 1.63 6.29 2.19
CA TYR A 40 0.74 5.96 3.29
C TYR A 40 -0.69 6.29 2.88
N SER A 41 -1.64 5.44 3.29
CA SER A 41 -3.06 5.61 3.02
C SER A 41 -3.80 5.77 4.33
N GLU A 42 -4.63 6.80 4.41
CA GLU A 42 -5.52 7.07 5.54
C GLU A 42 -6.96 7.09 5.04
N THR A 43 -7.91 6.67 5.89
CA THR A 43 -9.33 6.66 5.56
C THR A 43 -10.13 7.05 6.79
N MET A 44 -11.09 7.97 6.63
CA MET A 44 -12.03 8.36 7.66
C MET A 44 -13.41 7.76 7.35
N LEU A 45 -13.94 6.96 8.27
CA LEU A 45 -15.24 6.30 8.14
C LEU A 45 -16.28 6.99 9.03
N TYR A 46 -17.29 7.59 8.41
CA TYR A 46 -18.45 8.14 9.14
C TYR A 46 -19.51 7.05 9.29
N THR A 47 -19.81 6.69 10.54
CA THR A 47 -20.83 5.68 10.84
C THR A 47 -22.02 6.30 11.57
N GLY A 48 -23.20 5.69 11.46
CA GLY A 48 -24.40 6.09 12.21
C GLY A 48 -24.48 5.56 13.64
N ILE A 49 -23.40 4.96 14.17
CA ILE A 49 -23.39 4.29 15.49
C ILE A 49 -23.71 5.28 16.62
N ALA A 50 -23.21 6.51 16.51
CA ALA A 50 -23.46 7.57 17.49
C ALA A 50 -24.80 8.30 17.28
N SER A 51 -25.55 8.01 16.22
CA SER A 51 -26.82 8.68 15.93
C SER A 51 -28.02 8.04 16.64
N GLY A 52 -27.85 6.89 17.29
CA GLY A 52 -28.90 6.25 18.09
C GLY A 52 -30.13 5.87 17.25
N SER A 53 -30.05 4.80 16.48
CA SER A 53 -31.22 4.22 15.79
C SER A 53 -32.12 3.45 16.76
N SER A 54 -32.59 4.10 17.84
CA SER A 54 -33.73 3.60 18.61
C SER A 54 -34.95 4.41 18.19
N ILE A 55 -35.95 3.74 17.63
CA ILE A 55 -37.27 4.28 17.26
C ILE A 55 -38.07 4.78 18.49
N GLU A 56 -37.51 4.69 19.70
CA GLU A 56 -38.05 5.21 20.94
C GLU A 56 -37.38 6.54 21.29
N MET A 57 -38.15 7.62 21.21
CA MET A 57 -37.76 9.03 21.37
C MET A 57 -37.23 9.40 22.77
N ASP A 58 -37.21 8.47 23.72
CA ASP A 58 -37.04 8.77 25.16
C ASP A 58 -35.86 8.04 25.84
N LYS A 59 -34.98 7.40 25.05
CA LYS A 59 -33.74 6.79 25.58
C LYS A 59 -32.59 7.78 25.49
N THR A 60 -32.01 8.11 26.64
CA THR A 60 -30.77 8.88 26.75
C THR A 60 -29.67 8.25 25.90
N PHE A 61 -28.96 9.08 25.14
CA PHE A 61 -27.84 8.64 24.30
C PHE A 61 -26.85 7.80 25.11
N ASN A 62 -26.72 6.53 24.75
CA ASN A 62 -25.84 5.59 25.47
C ASN A 62 -24.44 5.60 24.85
N TYR A 63 -23.61 6.53 25.32
CA TYR A 63 -22.21 6.64 24.92
C TYR A 63 -21.42 5.33 25.11
N LEU A 64 -21.73 4.55 26.15
CA LEU A 64 -21.07 3.25 26.39
C LEU A 64 -21.40 2.23 25.30
N ALA A 65 -22.67 2.15 24.88
CA ALA A 65 -23.08 1.28 23.79
C ALA A 65 -22.44 1.68 22.46
N ALA A 66 -22.34 2.99 22.19
CA ALA A 66 -21.67 3.49 20.99
C ALA A 66 -20.17 3.14 20.98
N ASN A 67 -19.46 3.35 22.09
CA ASN A 67 -18.05 2.97 22.20
C ASN A 67 -17.83 1.46 22.01
N ASN A 68 -18.65 0.63 22.66
CA ASN A 68 -18.55 -0.83 22.48
C ASN A 68 -18.75 -1.25 21.02
N ALA A 69 -19.69 -0.61 20.31
CA ALA A 69 -19.91 -0.87 18.89
C ALA A 69 -18.72 -0.40 18.03
N PHE A 70 -18.10 0.75 18.36
CA PHE A 70 -16.86 1.18 17.71
C PHE A 70 -15.71 0.19 17.94
N ASP A 71 -15.49 -0.26 19.17
CA ASP A 71 -14.44 -1.22 19.49
C ASP A 71 -14.63 -2.54 18.73
N ASN A 72 -15.87 -3.04 18.69
CA ASN A 72 -16.21 -4.23 17.91
C ASN A 72 -15.95 -4.03 16.41
N LEU A 73 -16.33 -2.89 15.84
CA LEU A 73 -16.07 -2.57 14.44
C LEU A 73 -14.56 -2.55 14.16
N ILE A 74 -13.77 -1.90 15.02
CA ILE A 74 -12.31 -1.86 14.88
C ILE A 74 -11.72 -3.27 14.98
N ASN A 75 -12.23 -4.11 15.88
CA ASN A 75 -11.79 -5.50 16.01
C ASN A 75 -12.12 -6.32 14.76
N VAL A 76 -13.29 -6.13 14.15
CA VAL A 76 -13.64 -6.77 12.87
C VAL A 76 -12.69 -6.30 11.76
N ILE A 77 -12.48 -4.99 11.61
CA ILE A 77 -11.57 -4.43 10.59
C ILE A 77 -10.13 -4.97 10.77
N LYS A 78 -9.69 -5.14 12.02
CA LYS A 78 -8.34 -5.66 12.35
C LYS A 78 -8.27 -7.18 12.40
N SER A 79 -9.39 -7.89 12.26
CA SER A 79 -9.40 -9.35 12.32
C SER A 79 -8.60 -9.93 11.18
N ARG A 80 -7.93 -11.06 11.45
CA ARG A 80 -7.12 -11.76 10.45
C ARG A 80 -7.98 -12.16 9.25
N ASP A 81 -9.17 -12.69 9.50
CA ASP A 81 -10.09 -13.14 8.45
C ASP A 81 -10.49 -11.99 7.52
N THR A 82 -10.74 -10.79 8.06
CA THR A 82 -11.03 -9.60 7.24
C THR A 82 -9.81 -9.16 6.44
N GLN A 83 -8.61 -9.23 7.03
CA GLN A 83 -7.37 -8.88 6.33
C GLN A 83 -7.05 -9.88 5.20
N GLU A 84 -7.25 -11.18 5.42
CA GLU A 84 -7.06 -12.24 4.44
C GLU A 84 -8.02 -12.06 3.25
N GLU A 85 -9.31 -11.83 3.51
CA GLU A 85 -10.32 -11.59 2.48
C GLU A 85 -9.99 -10.35 1.65
N VAL A 86 -9.68 -9.23 2.30
CA VAL A 86 -9.32 -7.98 1.60
C VAL A 86 -8.05 -8.15 0.78
N ALA A 87 -7.07 -8.86 1.32
CA ALA A 87 -5.81 -9.11 0.64
C ALA A 87 -5.97 -10.00 -0.61
N ILE A 88 -6.75 -11.08 -0.53
CA ILE A 88 -7.08 -11.91 -1.68
C ILE A 88 -7.83 -11.10 -2.74
N ARG A 89 -8.80 -10.28 -2.34
CA ARG A 89 -9.56 -9.43 -3.26
C ARG A 89 -8.68 -8.41 -3.96
N LEU A 90 -7.78 -7.75 -3.24
CA LEU A 90 -6.82 -6.81 -3.83
C LEU A 90 -5.85 -7.52 -4.79
N LEU A 91 -5.33 -8.68 -4.40
CA LEU A 91 -4.47 -9.47 -5.29
C LEU A 91 -5.23 -9.89 -6.55
N SER A 92 -6.46 -10.40 -6.40
CA SER A 92 -7.34 -10.79 -7.51
C SER A 92 -7.61 -9.62 -8.44
N GLN A 93 -7.85 -8.42 -7.90
CA GLN A 93 -8.05 -7.21 -8.69
C GLN A 93 -6.86 -6.90 -9.60
N HIS A 94 -5.63 -7.05 -9.10
CA HIS A 94 -4.42 -6.83 -9.89
C HIS A 94 -4.15 -7.96 -10.89
N LEU A 95 -4.37 -9.21 -10.49
CA LEU A 95 -4.17 -10.38 -11.36
C LEU A 95 -5.23 -10.51 -12.46
N SER A 96 -6.41 -9.92 -12.25
CA SER A 96 -7.48 -9.95 -13.25
C SER A 96 -7.16 -9.05 -14.46
N LEU A 97 -6.31 -8.04 -14.28
CA LEU A 97 -5.88 -7.14 -15.35
C LEU A 97 -4.99 -7.88 -16.35
N ARG A 98 -5.31 -7.80 -17.65
CA ARG A 98 -4.44 -8.33 -18.71
C ARG A 98 -3.28 -7.42 -19.08
N LYS A 99 -3.42 -6.13 -18.75
CA LYS A 99 -2.45 -5.07 -19.04
C LYS A 99 -2.36 -4.13 -17.84
N PRO A 100 -1.20 -3.48 -17.63
CA PRO A 100 -1.09 -2.43 -16.65
C PRO A 100 -2.20 -1.38 -16.80
N ASN A 101 -2.78 -0.98 -15.68
CA ASN A 101 -3.77 0.09 -15.64
C ASN A 101 -3.40 1.06 -14.53
N HIS A 102 -2.95 2.26 -14.91
CA HIS A 102 -2.44 3.27 -13.98
C HIS A 102 -3.46 3.71 -12.91
N LYS A 103 -4.74 3.41 -13.08
CA LYS A 103 -5.77 3.60 -12.03
C LYS A 103 -5.57 2.67 -10.83
N PHE A 104 -5.05 1.47 -11.07
CA PHE A 104 -4.95 0.40 -10.07
C PHE A 104 -3.49 0.03 -9.76
N ILE A 105 -2.61 -0.01 -10.77
CA ILE A 105 -1.22 -0.42 -10.63
C ILE A 105 -0.36 0.26 -11.69
N SER A 106 0.83 0.74 -11.31
CA SER A 106 1.79 1.29 -12.27
C SER A 106 2.40 0.17 -13.13
N ASP A 107 2.95 0.53 -14.30
CA ASP A 107 3.58 -0.43 -15.20
C ASP A 107 4.70 -1.20 -14.51
N GLU A 108 5.60 -0.48 -13.82
CA GLU A 108 6.72 -1.07 -13.06
C GLU A 108 6.25 -2.03 -11.96
N SER A 109 5.22 -1.66 -11.19
CA SER A 109 4.70 -2.52 -10.12
C SER A 109 3.98 -3.75 -10.67
N TYR A 110 3.33 -3.63 -11.82
CA TYR A 110 2.68 -4.75 -12.48
C TYR A 110 3.71 -5.75 -13.03
N GLU A 111 4.78 -5.27 -13.67
CA GLU A 111 5.87 -6.13 -14.13
C GLU A 111 6.55 -6.85 -12.96
N ALA A 112 6.86 -6.13 -11.87
CA ALA A 112 7.42 -6.72 -10.66
C ALA A 112 6.46 -7.76 -10.03
N LEU A 113 5.15 -7.49 -9.99
CA LEU A 113 4.15 -8.45 -9.54
C LEU A 113 4.22 -9.72 -10.39
N MET A 114 4.15 -9.59 -11.71
CA MET A 114 4.20 -10.72 -12.64
C MET A 114 5.51 -11.50 -12.56
N GLU A 115 6.64 -10.87 -12.24
CA GLU A 115 7.92 -11.55 -12.05
C GLU A 115 7.88 -12.49 -10.83
N ILE A 116 7.31 -12.04 -9.72
CA ILE A 116 7.27 -12.77 -8.44
C ILE A 116 6.28 -13.95 -8.46
N LEU A 117 5.29 -13.94 -9.35
CA LEU A 117 4.28 -15.01 -9.39
C LEU A 117 4.89 -16.37 -9.80
N PRO A 118 4.48 -17.47 -9.14
CA PRO A 118 4.90 -18.81 -9.50
C PRO A 118 4.32 -19.24 -10.86
N GLU A 119 4.98 -20.19 -11.50
CA GLU A 119 4.63 -20.67 -12.84
C GLU A 119 3.22 -21.28 -12.91
N ASP A 120 2.81 -22.00 -11.85
CA ASP A 120 1.47 -22.58 -11.73
C ASP A 120 0.37 -21.51 -11.81
N LEU A 121 0.57 -20.38 -11.14
CA LEU A 121 -0.39 -19.28 -11.14
C LEU A 121 -0.40 -18.55 -12.48
N LYS A 122 0.77 -18.34 -13.10
CA LYS A 122 0.87 -17.78 -14.45
C LYS A 122 0.13 -18.63 -15.47
N SER A 123 0.26 -19.96 -15.37
CA SER A 123 -0.44 -20.91 -16.24
C SER A 123 -1.96 -20.84 -16.06
N TYR A 124 -2.45 -20.75 -14.82
CA TYR A 124 -3.86 -20.56 -14.54
C TYR A 124 -4.40 -19.26 -15.17
N LEU A 125 -3.70 -18.13 -14.97
CA LEU A 125 -4.07 -16.83 -15.52
C LEU A 125 -4.09 -16.83 -17.06
N ALA A 126 -3.17 -17.56 -17.70
CA ALA A 126 -3.10 -17.68 -19.16
C ALA A 126 -4.19 -18.61 -19.74
N THR A 127 -4.56 -19.65 -19.00
CA THR A 127 -5.51 -20.68 -19.46
C THR A 127 -6.96 -20.26 -19.24
N ASN A 128 -7.23 -19.42 -18.24
CA ASN A 128 -8.58 -19.05 -17.88
C ASN A 128 -9.22 -18.14 -18.95
N LYS A 129 -10.37 -18.58 -19.47
CA LYS A 129 -11.13 -17.93 -20.54
C LYS A 129 -12.41 -17.26 -20.05
N ASN A 130 -12.69 -17.27 -18.75
CA ASN A 130 -13.81 -16.54 -18.20
C ASN A 130 -13.44 -15.07 -18.20
N LEU A 131 -13.92 -14.36 -19.23
CA LEU A 131 -13.63 -12.94 -19.40
C LEU A 131 -14.83 -12.10 -19.01
N ASP A 132 -14.54 -10.98 -18.36
CA ASP A 132 -15.52 -9.93 -18.14
C ASP A 132 -15.86 -9.21 -19.47
N GLU A 133 -16.83 -8.30 -19.41
CA GLU A 133 -17.25 -7.47 -20.54
C GLU A 133 -16.13 -6.62 -21.15
N ASN A 134 -15.05 -6.39 -20.39
CA ASN A 134 -13.88 -5.63 -20.79
C ASN A 134 -12.72 -6.50 -21.31
N GLY A 135 -12.90 -7.83 -21.35
CA GLY A 135 -11.90 -8.78 -21.80
C GLY A 135 -10.79 -9.08 -20.78
N ASN A 136 -10.94 -8.65 -19.53
CA ASN A 136 -10.12 -9.03 -18.39
C ASN A 136 -10.61 -10.36 -17.81
N LEU A 137 -9.84 -10.96 -16.91
CA LEU A 137 -10.27 -12.17 -16.22
C LEU A 137 -11.45 -11.85 -15.29
N ASP A 138 -12.42 -12.75 -15.20
CA ASP A 138 -13.53 -12.60 -14.26
C ASP A 138 -13.02 -12.49 -12.82
N TYR A 139 -13.35 -11.37 -12.18
CA TYR A 139 -12.83 -11.01 -10.87
C TYR A 139 -13.26 -12.02 -9.79
N GLU A 140 -14.55 -12.39 -9.75
CA GLU A 140 -15.07 -13.29 -8.70
C GLU A 140 -14.54 -14.72 -8.87
N THR A 141 -14.42 -15.22 -10.11
CA THR A 141 -13.77 -16.52 -10.37
C THR A 141 -12.30 -16.51 -9.90
N THR A 142 -11.60 -15.38 -10.06
CA THR A 142 -10.22 -15.23 -9.59
C THR A 142 -10.14 -15.26 -8.07
N VAL A 143 -11.04 -14.54 -7.39
CA VAL A 143 -11.14 -14.55 -5.92
C VAL A 143 -11.38 -15.96 -5.41
N LEU A 144 -12.36 -16.68 -5.96
CA LEU A 144 -12.68 -18.05 -5.54
C LEU A 144 -11.48 -18.99 -5.69
N TYR A 145 -10.80 -18.93 -6.83
CA TYR A 145 -9.61 -19.74 -7.07
C TYR A 145 -8.47 -19.43 -6.11
N LEU A 146 -8.17 -18.14 -5.87
CA LEU A 146 -7.11 -17.77 -4.92
C LEU A 146 -7.47 -18.16 -3.48
N THR A 147 -8.74 -18.06 -3.10
CA THR A 147 -9.24 -18.51 -1.79
C THR A 147 -9.11 -20.04 -1.64
N GLU A 148 -9.48 -20.80 -2.67
CA GLU A 148 -9.30 -22.25 -2.67
C GLU A 148 -7.82 -22.63 -2.61
N LEU A 149 -6.99 -21.97 -3.42
CA LEU A 149 -5.54 -22.17 -3.44
C LEU A 149 -4.96 -21.87 -2.06
N MET A 150 -5.29 -20.73 -1.45
CA MET A 150 -4.84 -20.36 -0.10
C MET A 150 -5.15 -21.46 0.93
N ASN A 151 -6.36 -22.01 0.91
CA ASN A 151 -6.81 -23.02 1.87
C ASN A 151 -6.28 -24.44 1.58
N SER A 152 -5.78 -24.69 0.37
CA SER A 152 -5.34 -26.04 -0.06
C SER A 152 -4.02 -26.49 0.58
N ASP A 153 -3.07 -25.58 0.78
CA ASP A 153 -1.72 -25.92 1.27
C ASP A 153 -1.08 -24.75 2.05
N ASN A 154 -0.70 -24.95 3.31
CA ASN A 154 -0.08 -23.92 4.13
C ASN A 154 1.35 -23.52 3.70
N SER A 155 1.91 -24.15 2.66
CA SER A 155 3.20 -23.79 2.07
C SER A 155 3.07 -23.07 0.73
N ASN A 156 1.84 -22.87 0.23
CA ASN A 156 1.63 -22.26 -1.06
C ASN A 156 2.05 -20.78 -1.10
N PHE A 157 2.25 -20.27 -2.32
CA PHE A 157 2.68 -18.90 -2.57
C PHE A 157 1.71 -17.85 -1.98
N VAL A 158 0.40 -18.05 -2.18
CA VAL A 158 -0.64 -17.13 -1.73
C VAL A 158 -0.65 -17.06 -0.20
N TYR A 159 -0.66 -18.20 0.49
CA TYR A 159 -0.59 -18.28 1.94
C TYR A 159 0.66 -17.59 2.50
N SER A 160 1.82 -17.86 1.90
CA SER A 160 3.09 -17.25 2.32
C SER A 160 3.09 -15.73 2.14
N LEU A 161 2.56 -15.24 1.02
CA LEU A 161 2.43 -13.82 0.72
C LEU A 161 1.48 -13.12 1.70
N LEU A 162 0.33 -13.73 1.98
CA LEU A 162 -0.67 -13.20 2.91
C LEU A 162 -0.16 -13.18 4.34
N SER A 163 0.48 -14.26 4.79
CA SER A 163 1.11 -14.35 6.10
C SER A 163 2.17 -13.26 6.30
N LEU A 164 3.01 -13.02 5.29
CA LEU A 164 3.98 -11.93 5.30
C LEU A 164 3.30 -10.55 5.41
N MET A 165 2.24 -10.31 4.64
CA MET A 165 1.54 -9.03 4.62
C MET A 165 0.86 -8.73 5.96
N ILE A 166 0.18 -9.72 6.55
CA ILE A 166 -0.47 -9.59 7.86
C ILE A 166 0.57 -9.30 8.95
N HIS A 167 1.74 -9.95 8.89
CA HIS A 167 2.83 -9.68 9.82
C HIS A 167 3.35 -8.24 9.73
N ILE A 168 3.48 -7.69 8.51
CA ILE A 168 3.91 -6.30 8.28
C ILE A 168 2.88 -5.30 8.84
N ILE A 169 1.58 -5.58 8.65
CA ILE A 169 0.49 -4.73 9.16
C ILE A 169 0.48 -4.72 10.70
N HIS A 170 0.71 -5.88 11.33
CA HIS A 170 0.76 -5.98 12.79
C HIS A 170 1.93 -5.18 13.40
N TRP A 171 3.09 -5.14 12.75
CA TRP A 171 4.29 -4.46 13.25
C TRP A 171 4.33 -2.94 13.02
N ARG A 172 3.44 -2.39 12.18
CA ARG A 172 3.30 -0.93 12.03
C ARG A 172 2.10 -0.45 12.84
N PRO A 173 2.27 -0.08 14.14
CA PRO A 173 1.23 0.68 14.81
C PRO A 173 1.05 1.97 14.01
N PHE A 174 -0.18 2.23 13.54
CA PHE A 174 -0.57 3.52 13.00
C PHE A 174 -0.15 4.59 14.03
N GLN A 175 0.95 5.27 13.76
CA GLN A 175 1.42 6.38 14.59
C GLN A 175 0.37 7.47 14.44
N LYS A 176 -0.28 7.82 15.56
CA LYS A 176 -1.25 8.91 15.66
C LYS A 176 -0.61 10.26 15.33
#